data_AF-A0A091IRL4-F1
#
_entry.id   AF-A0A091IRL4-F1
#
_cell.length_a   1.000
_cell.length_b   1.000
_cell.length_c   1.000
_cell.angle_alpha   90.00
_cell.angle_beta   90.00
_cell.angle_gamma   90.00
#
_symmetry.space_group_name_H-M   'P 1'
#
loop_
_entity.id
_entity.type
_entity.pdbx_description
1 polymer ?
#
loop_
_entity_poly.entity_id
_entity_poly.type
_entity_poly.pdbx_seq_one_letter_code
_entity_poly.pdbx_strand_id
1 'polypeptide(L)'
;LLYLSTIPFVVCTYFAHDWFFGDVGCRLLLSLDLLTMHASIFLLTAMSLERYWAVARPLQARRAGNSYRKLASAVLWLLSFLLTAPMMAMTQLREGGGPHKRICIPTWTPVAFRLYLTVLFSTSVLAPGVVLGIIYARLAQAYRSSAWGPGLPAA
;
A
#
# COMPACT_ATOMS: atom_id res chain seq x y z
N LEU A 1 0.55 10.15 8.70
CA LEU A 1 0.11 11.56 8.72
C LEU A 1 -1.08 11.80 7.79
N LEU A 2 -1.00 11.46 6.50
CA LEU A 2 -2.13 11.60 5.55
C LEU A 2 -3.38 10.82 5.99
N TYR A 3 -3.26 9.55 6.37
CA TYR A 3 -4.37 8.77 6.93
C TYR A 3 -4.94 9.39 8.22
N LEU A 4 -4.10 9.95 9.09
CA LEU A 4 -4.58 10.62 10.32
C LEU A 4 -5.37 11.89 10.00
N SER A 5 -5.07 12.56 8.89
CA SER A 5 -5.81 13.74 8.46
C SER A 5 -7.19 13.42 7.88
N THR A 6 -7.44 12.20 7.40
CA THR A 6 -8.76 11.78 6.90
C THR A 6 -9.69 11.32 8.03
N ILE A 7 -9.16 10.89 9.17
CA ILE A 7 -9.93 10.40 10.32
C ILE A 7 -11.01 11.39 10.80
N PRO A 8 -10.73 12.69 11.03
CA PRO A 8 -11.77 13.64 11.45
C PRO A 8 -12.93 13.73 10.46
N PHE A 9 -12.65 13.65 9.16
CA PHE A 9 -13.67 13.69 8.10
C PHE A 9 -14.55 12.44 8.12
N VAL A 10 -13.93 11.26 8.31
CA VAL A 10 -14.64 9.98 8.46
C VAL A 10 -15.49 9.98 9.73
N VAL A 11 -14.97 10.48 10.84
CA VAL A 11 -15.70 10.56 12.12
C VAL A 11 -16.89 11.52 12.01
N CYS A 12 -16.71 12.71 11.45
CA CYS A 12 -17.79 13.66 11.24
C CYS A 12 -18.91 13.09 10.35
N THR A 13 -18.56 12.40 9.26
CA THR A 13 -19.55 11.80 8.34
C THR A 13 -20.28 10.62 8.99
N TYR A 14 -19.59 9.84 9.82
CA TYR A 14 -20.19 8.75 10.59
C TYR A 14 -21.21 9.28 11.61
N PHE A 15 -20.86 10.30 12.39
CA PHE A 15 -21.79 10.88 13.38
C PHE A 15 -22.95 11.64 12.74
N ALA A 16 -22.67 12.41 11.69
CA ALA A 16 -23.68 13.23 11.03
C ALA A 16 -24.55 12.45 10.04
N HIS A 17 -24.23 11.17 9.78
CA HIS A 17 -24.93 10.28 8.85
C HIS A 17 -25.10 10.84 7.42
N ASP A 18 -24.32 11.86 7.05
CA ASP A 18 -24.37 12.57 5.78
C ASP A 18 -22.95 13.04 5.37
N TRP A 19 -22.73 13.17 4.06
CA TRP A 19 -21.47 13.62 3.47
C TRP A 19 -21.49 15.10 3.13
N PHE A 20 -20.83 15.92 3.95
CA PHE A 20 -20.82 17.39 3.81
C PHE A 20 -19.72 17.93 2.90
N PHE A 21 -18.69 17.13 2.58
CA PHE A 21 -17.48 17.62 1.88
C PHE A 21 -17.61 17.68 0.35
N GLY A 22 -18.82 17.49 -0.18
CA GLY A 22 -19.10 17.52 -1.62
C GLY A 22 -18.42 16.40 -2.42
N ASP A 23 -18.60 16.43 -3.75
CA ASP A 23 -18.07 15.41 -4.67
C ASP A 23 -16.53 15.40 -4.71
N VAL A 24 -15.91 16.58 -4.64
CA VAL A 24 -14.44 16.71 -4.63
C VAL A 24 -13.86 16.06 -3.37
N GLY A 25 -14.42 16.35 -2.19
CA GLY A 25 -13.99 15.71 -0.96
C GLY A 25 -14.18 14.20 -0.99
N CYS A 26 -15.29 13.73 -1.57
CA CYS A 26 -15.61 12.31 -1.72
C CYS A 26 -14.53 11.56 -2.51
N ARG A 27 -14.16 12.10 -3.68
CA ARG A 27 -13.11 11.51 -4.52
C ARG A 27 -11.74 11.61 -3.87
N LEU A 28 -11.39 12.78 -3.32
CA LEU A 28 -10.05 13.04 -2.80
C LEU A 28 -9.76 12.21 -1.54
N LEU A 29 -10.69 12.17 -0.57
CA LEU A 29 -10.49 11.42 0.67
C LEU A 29 -10.41 9.91 0.42
N LEU A 30 -11.31 9.37 -0.41
CA LEU A 30 -11.29 7.94 -0.75
C LEU A 30 -10.03 7.55 -1.52
N SER A 31 -9.58 8.41 -2.44
CA SER A 31 -8.38 8.15 -3.23
C SER A 31 -7.12 8.30 -2.40
N LEU A 32 -7.05 9.29 -1.51
CA LEU A 32 -5.92 9.46 -0.61
C LEU A 32 -5.78 8.25 0.33
N ASP A 33 -6.90 7.78 0.90
CA ASP A 33 -6.92 6.60 1.74
C ASP A 33 -6.34 5.39 0.99
N LEU A 34 -6.89 5.08 -0.18
CA LEU A 34 -6.46 3.97 -1.02
C LEU A 34 -4.99 4.11 -1.43
N LEU A 35 -4.56 5.30 -1.86
CA LEU A 35 -3.17 5.59 -2.21
C LEU A 35 -2.22 5.33 -1.06
N THR A 36 -2.56 5.80 0.15
CA THR A 36 -1.71 5.63 1.33
C THR A 36 -1.60 4.16 1.74
N MET A 37 -2.68 3.40 1.57
CA MET A 37 -2.71 1.96 1.82
C MET A 37 -1.74 1.22 0.88
N HIS A 38 -1.81 1.49 -0.43
CA HIS A 38 -0.91 0.93 -1.44
C HIS A 38 0.55 1.33 -1.21
N ALA A 39 0.80 2.63 -1.04
CA ALA A 39 2.13 3.15 -0.83
C ALA A 39 2.79 2.53 0.40
N SER A 40 2.03 2.35 1.49
CA SER A 40 2.55 1.73 2.72
C SER A 40 2.99 0.29 2.50
N ILE A 41 2.17 -0.53 1.84
CA ILE A 41 2.52 -1.95 1.58
C ILE A 41 3.74 -2.07 0.67
N PHE A 42 3.78 -1.29 -0.40
CA PHE A 42 4.90 -1.31 -1.35
C PHE A 42 6.20 -0.79 -0.73
N LEU A 43 6.13 0.28 0.07
CA LEU A 43 7.29 0.80 0.82
C LEU A 43 7.79 -0.22 1.85
N LEU A 44 6.90 -0.87 2.61
CA LEU A 44 7.28 -1.92 3.56
C LEU A 44 7.97 -3.10 2.86
N THR A 45 7.47 -3.49 1.69
CA THR A 45 8.09 -4.54 0.87
C THR A 45 9.48 -4.13 0.39
N ALA A 46 9.63 -2.90 -0.09
CA ALA A 46 10.92 -2.36 -0.52
C ALA A 46 11.93 -2.27 0.63
N MET A 47 11.52 -1.75 1.80
CA MET A 47 12.38 -1.70 2.99
C MET A 47 12.83 -3.10 3.44
N SER A 48 11.91 -4.07 3.43
CA SER A 48 12.23 -5.46 3.79
C SER A 48 13.24 -6.07 2.81
N LEU A 49 13.08 -5.77 1.52
CA LEU A 49 14.01 -6.20 0.48
C LEU A 49 15.38 -5.54 0.63
N GLU A 50 15.44 -4.23 0.89
CA GLU A 50 16.71 -3.52 1.17
C GLU A 50 17.47 -4.18 2.33
N ARG A 51 16.77 -4.53 3.43
CA ARG A 51 17.37 -5.23 4.58
C ARG A 51 17.88 -6.62 4.20
N TYR A 52 17.12 -7.35 3.39
CA TYR A 52 17.56 -8.66 2.90
C TYR A 52 18.83 -8.56 2.05
N TRP A 53 18.90 -7.62 1.10
CA TRP A 53 20.10 -7.41 0.29
C TRP A 53 21.31 -7.02 1.13
N ALA A 54 21.12 -6.19 2.16
CA ALA A 54 22.19 -5.80 3.08
C ALA A 54 22.80 -7.01 3.81
N VAL A 55 21.98 -7.99 4.21
CA VAL A 55 22.42 -9.20 4.91
C VAL A 55 22.98 -10.25 3.95
N ALA A 56 22.27 -10.53 2.84
CA ALA A 56 22.63 -11.61 1.92
C ALA A 56 23.77 -11.24 0.95
N ARG A 57 23.94 -9.94 0.64
CA ARG A 57 24.87 -9.45 -0.40
C ARG A 57 25.49 -8.09 0.03
N PRO A 58 26.27 -8.04 1.13
CA PRO A 58 26.77 -6.79 1.70
C PRO A 58 27.55 -5.91 0.70
N LEU A 59 28.32 -6.51 -0.21
CA LEU A 59 29.08 -5.80 -1.24
C LEU A 59 28.21 -5.19 -2.35
N GLN A 60 27.09 -5.83 -2.73
CA GLN A 60 26.15 -5.28 -3.72
C GLN A 60 25.22 -4.25 -3.08
N ALA A 61 24.79 -4.46 -1.84
CA ALA A 61 24.03 -3.48 -1.08
C ALA A 61 24.80 -2.17 -0.91
N ARG A 62 26.11 -2.25 -0.66
CA ARG A 62 26.99 -1.06 -0.60
C ARG A 62 27.17 -0.36 -1.95
N ARG A 63 27.05 -1.08 -3.06
CA ARG A 63 27.12 -0.53 -4.44
C ARG A 63 25.77 0.01 -4.92
N ALA A 64 24.66 -0.36 -4.29
CA ALA A 64 23.35 0.18 -4.62
C ALA A 64 23.32 1.68 -4.32
N GLY A 65 23.46 2.49 -5.37
CA GLY A 65 23.52 3.95 -5.25
C GLY A 65 22.20 4.57 -4.83
N ASN A 66 22.27 5.80 -4.32
CA ASN A 66 21.09 6.59 -3.96
C ASN A 66 20.10 6.76 -5.14
N SER A 67 20.60 6.78 -6.37
CA SER A 67 19.79 6.86 -7.59
C SER A 67 18.87 5.64 -7.76
N TYR A 68 19.32 4.43 -7.42
CA TYR A 68 18.49 3.23 -7.48
C TYR A 68 17.34 3.31 -6.47
N ARG A 69 17.63 3.74 -5.24
CA ARG A 69 16.62 3.88 -4.17
C ARG A 69 15.58 4.95 -4.51
N LYS A 70 16.02 6.07 -5.10
CA LYS A 70 15.12 7.12 -5.61
C LYS A 70 14.24 6.61 -6.73
N LEU A 71 14.81 5.88 -7.70
CA LEU A 71 14.05 5.28 -8.80
C LEU A 71 13.03 4.27 -8.29
N ALA A 72 13.43 3.37 -7.38
CA ALA A 72 12.53 2.41 -6.76
C ALA A 72 11.38 3.10 -6.03
N SER A 73 11.66 4.12 -5.22
CA SER A 73 10.63 4.93 -4.56
C SER A 73 9.67 5.57 -5.57
N ALA A 74 10.19 6.20 -6.63
CA ALA A 74 9.38 6.82 -7.67
C ALA A 74 8.47 5.79 -8.38
N VAL A 75 8.98 4.60 -8.69
CA VAL A 75 8.19 3.51 -9.30
C VAL A 75 7.08 3.04 -8.37
N LEU A 76 7.35 2.87 -7.07
CA LEU A 76 6.34 2.42 -6.10
C LEU A 76 5.24 3.46 -5.92
N TRP A 77 5.59 4.75 -5.91
CA TRP A 77 4.62 5.85 -5.89
C TRP A 77 3.77 5.86 -7.15
N LEU A 78 4.39 5.80 -8.34
CA LEU A 78 3.67 5.74 -9.62
C LEU A 78 2.72 4.55 -9.68
N LEU A 79 3.15 3.37 -9.24
CA LEU A 79 2.30 2.18 -9.17
C LEU A 79 1.11 2.38 -8.22
N SER A 80 1.34 2.97 -7.05
CA SER A 80 0.27 3.28 -6.08
C SER A 80 -0.76 4.26 -6.67
N PHE A 81 -0.29 5.31 -7.36
CA PHE A 81 -1.16 6.25 -8.06
C PHE A 81 -1.94 5.58 -9.18
N LEU A 82 -1.28 4.75 -9.98
CA LEU A 82 -1.91 4.04 -11.09
C LEU A 82 -3.02 3.10 -10.61
N LEU A 83 -2.79 2.37 -9.51
CA LEU A 83 -3.80 1.51 -8.91
C LEU A 83 -4.96 2.29 -8.29
N THR A 84 -4.71 3.51 -7.82
CA THR A 84 -5.72 4.37 -7.18
C THR A 84 -6.56 5.18 -8.18
N ALA A 85 -5.98 5.56 -9.32
CA ALA A 85 -6.61 6.44 -10.30
C ALA A 85 -8.00 5.98 -10.80
N PRO A 86 -8.27 4.68 -11.04
CA PRO A 86 -9.58 4.22 -11.48
C PRO A 86 -10.67 4.46 -10.43
N MET A 87 -10.36 4.31 -9.13
CA MET A 87 -11.30 4.67 -8.06
C MET A 87 -11.56 6.16 -8.03
N MET A 88 -10.53 6.98 -8.18
CA MET A 88 -10.64 8.43 -8.18
C MET A 88 -11.54 8.98 -9.32
N ALA A 89 -11.44 8.38 -10.51
CA ALA A 89 -12.24 8.77 -11.68
C ALA A 89 -13.71 8.35 -11.55
N MET A 90 -13.96 7.19 -10.95
CA MET A 90 -15.25 6.51 -11.04
C MET A 90 -16.07 6.57 -9.74
N THR A 91 -15.55 7.13 -8.66
CA THR A 91 -16.33 7.44 -7.46
C THR A 91 -17.09 8.74 -7.64
N GLN A 92 -18.37 8.75 -7.25
CA GLN A 92 -19.23 9.93 -7.29
C GLN A 92 -20.05 10.04 -6.01
N LEU A 93 -20.38 11.27 -5.64
CA LEU A 93 -21.37 11.58 -4.61
C LEU A 93 -22.78 11.39 -5.16
N ARG A 94 -23.59 10.57 -4.49
CA ARG A 94 -25.02 10.42 -4.79
C ARG A 94 -25.89 10.66 -3.58
N GLU A 95 -27.08 11.17 -3.82
CA GLU A 95 -28.14 11.23 -2.81
C GLU A 95 -28.67 9.80 -2.58
N GLY A 96 -28.57 9.34 -1.34
CA GLY A 96 -29.14 8.09 -0.86
C GLY A 96 -30.65 8.19 -0.67
N GLY A 97 -31.30 7.07 -0.35
CA GLY A 97 -32.76 6.93 -0.34
C GLY A 97 -33.55 7.73 0.72
N GLY A 98 -32.98 8.76 1.34
CA GLY A 98 -33.66 9.64 2.30
C GLY A 98 -33.33 11.12 2.05
N PRO A 99 -34.16 12.06 2.51
CA PRO A 99 -33.92 13.48 2.33
C PRO A 99 -32.58 13.86 2.97
N HIS A 100 -31.68 14.44 2.18
CA HIS A 100 -30.35 14.92 2.58
C HIS A 100 -29.28 13.88 2.96
N LYS A 101 -29.42 12.59 2.65
CA LYS A 101 -28.34 11.61 2.92
C LYS A 101 -27.41 11.45 1.72
N ARG A 102 -26.28 12.13 1.66
CA ARG A 102 -25.29 12.00 0.57
C ARG A 102 -24.28 10.91 0.89
N ILE A 103 -24.02 10.03 -0.07
CA ILE A 103 -23.09 8.90 0.05
C ILE A 103 -22.13 8.83 -1.14
N CYS A 104 -20.91 8.38 -0.89
CA CYS A 104 -19.89 8.13 -1.90
C CYS A 104 -20.04 6.73 -2.47
N ILE A 105 -20.37 6.60 -3.76
CA ILE A 105 -20.51 5.29 -4.42
C ILE A 105 -19.66 5.19 -5.70
N PRO A 106 -19.04 4.03 -5.96
CA PRO A 106 -18.42 3.75 -7.25
C PRO A 106 -19.50 3.58 -8.35
N THR A 107 -19.28 4.19 -9.50
CA THR A 107 -20.18 4.11 -10.68
C THR A 107 -19.94 2.87 -11.56
N TRP A 108 -19.08 1.96 -11.11
CA TRP A 108 -18.69 0.77 -11.86
C TRP A 108 -19.85 -0.23 -12.01
N THR A 109 -19.84 -1.00 -13.10
CA THR A 109 -20.65 -2.21 -13.17
C THR A 109 -20.17 -3.22 -12.11
N PRO A 110 -21.06 -4.06 -11.54
CA PRO A 110 -20.67 -5.03 -10.53
C PRO A 110 -19.54 -5.96 -10.97
N VAL A 111 -19.49 -6.29 -12.27
CA VAL A 111 -18.44 -7.14 -12.86
C VAL A 111 -17.11 -6.40 -12.89
N ALA A 112 -17.08 -5.17 -13.41
CA ALA A 112 -15.85 -4.39 -13.52
C ALA A 112 -15.31 -4.03 -12.12
N PHE A 113 -16.19 -3.73 -11.16
CA PHE A 113 -15.81 -3.51 -9.76
C PHE A 113 -15.18 -4.76 -9.12
N ARG A 114 -15.78 -5.95 -9.33
CA ARG A 114 -15.21 -7.21 -8.83
C ARG A 114 -13.84 -7.49 -9.44
N LEU A 115 -13.69 -7.36 -10.76
CA LEU A 115 -12.40 -7.53 -11.44
C LEU A 115 -11.35 -6.57 -10.89
N TYR A 116 -11.71 -5.29 -10.75
CA TYR A 116 -10.83 -4.27 -10.17
C TYR A 116 -10.39 -4.64 -8.75
N LEU A 117 -11.32 -5.02 -7.87
CA LEU A 117 -10.99 -5.46 -6.51
C LEU A 117 -10.11 -6.70 -6.49
N THR A 118 -10.35 -7.68 -7.37
CA THR A 118 -9.53 -8.89 -7.46
C THR A 118 -8.10 -8.55 -7.91
N VAL A 119 -7.94 -7.68 -8.92
CA VAL A 119 -6.63 -7.20 -9.35
C VAL A 119 -5.93 -6.51 -8.19
N LEU A 120 -6.62 -5.59 -7.53
CA LEU A 120 -6.07 -4.76 -6.47
C LEU A 120 -5.67 -5.61 -5.25
N PHE A 121 -6.50 -6.57 -4.84
CA PHE A 121 -6.15 -7.54 -3.80
C PHE A 121 -4.95 -8.39 -4.20
N SER A 122 -4.90 -8.87 -5.44
CA SER A 122 -3.80 -9.71 -5.90
C SER A 122 -2.47 -8.94 -5.94
N THR A 123 -2.47 -7.71 -6.47
CA THR A 123 -1.28 -6.87 -6.60
C THR A 123 -0.81 -6.30 -5.28
N SER A 124 -1.72 -5.98 -4.36
CA SER A 124 -1.40 -5.24 -3.13
C SER A 124 -1.36 -6.13 -1.90
N VAL A 125 -1.99 -7.31 -1.91
CA VAL A 125 -1.98 -8.23 -0.75
C VAL A 125 -1.20 -9.49 -1.07
N LEU A 126 -1.60 -10.23 -2.11
CA LEU A 126 -0.99 -11.53 -2.41
C LEU A 126 0.46 -11.39 -2.85
N ALA A 127 0.75 -10.56 -3.86
CA ALA A 127 2.11 -10.41 -4.36
C ALA A 127 3.10 -9.86 -3.29
N PRO A 128 2.79 -8.77 -2.56
CA PRO A 128 3.66 -8.28 -1.49
C PRO A 128 3.77 -9.26 -0.33
N GLY A 129 2.67 -9.93 0.04
CA GLY A 129 2.66 -10.95 1.10
C GLY A 129 3.56 -12.14 0.78
N VAL A 130 3.51 -12.65 -0.45
CA VAL A 130 4.40 -13.73 -0.92
C VAL A 130 5.85 -13.27 -0.93
N VAL A 131 6.13 -12.06 -1.44
CA VAL A 131 7.50 -11.51 -1.46
C VAL A 131 8.05 -11.37 -0.05
N LEU A 132 7.28 -10.78 0.87
CA LEU A 132 7.66 -10.65 2.28
C LEU A 132 7.89 -12.03 2.92
N GLY A 133 6.98 -12.99 2.71
CA GLY A 133 7.11 -14.35 3.23
C GLY A 133 8.40 -15.02 2.77
N ILE A 134 8.74 -14.92 1.47
CA ILE A 134 9.99 -15.45 0.91
C ILE A 134 11.20 -14.74 1.54
N ILE A 135 11.21 -13.40 1.58
CA ILE A 135 12.31 -12.62 2.14
C ILE A 135 12.58 -13.00 3.60
N TYR A 136 11.54 -13.03 4.43
CA TYR A 136 11.67 -13.37 5.85
C TYR A 136 12.08 -14.83 6.05
N ALA A 137 11.56 -15.77 5.26
CA ALA A 137 11.97 -17.17 5.32
C ALA A 137 13.47 -17.34 5.00
N ARG A 138 13.96 -16.66 3.95
CA ARG A 138 15.38 -16.69 3.58
C ARG A 138 16.27 -16.03 4.64
N LEU A 139 15.81 -14.92 5.22
CA LEU A 139 16.51 -14.26 6.30
C LEU A 139 16.62 -15.17 7.54
N ALA A 140 15.52 -15.82 7.93
CA ALA A 140 15.50 -16.78 9.04
C ALA A 140 16.39 -18.01 8.77
N GLN A 141 16.47 -18.49 7.53
CA GLN A 141 17.41 -19.54 7.14
C GLN A 141 18.86 -19.09 7.28
N ALA A 142 19.20 -17.89 6.79
CA ALA A 142 20.55 -17.33 6.90
C ALA A 142 20.98 -17.14 8.37
N TYR A 143 20.08 -16.65 9.23
CA TYR A 143 20.37 -16.56 10.67
C TYR A 143 20.58 -17.92 11.31
N ARG A 144 19.75 -18.92 10.96
CA ARG A 144 19.93 -20.29 11.46
C ARG A 144 21.26 -20.89 11.00
N SER A 145 21.64 -20.75 9.74
CA SER A 145 22.95 -21.26 9.27
C SER A 145 24.13 -20.58 9.95
N SER A 146 24.03 -19.28 10.28
CA SER A 146 25.07 -18.56 11.01
C SER A 146 25.14 -18.95 12.49
N ALA A 147 23.99 -19.26 13.11
CA ALA A 147 23.93 -19.76 14.49
C ALA A 147 24.35 -21.23 14.63
N TRP A 148 24.25 -22.02 13.54
CA TRP A 148 24.68 -23.42 13.47
C TRP A 148 26.05 -23.59 12.79
N GLY A 149 26.74 -22.51 12.43
CA GLY A 149 28.16 -22.56 12.14
C GLY A 149 28.90 -22.99 13.42
N PRO A 150 29.67 -24.11 13.41
CA PRO A 150 30.46 -24.48 14.58
C PRO A 150 31.34 -23.29 14.95
N GLY A 151 31.36 -22.96 16.25
CA GLY A 151 32.15 -21.84 16.75
C GLY A 151 33.55 -21.86 16.16
N LEU A 152 33.92 -20.78 15.45
CA LEU A 152 35.33 -20.46 15.29
C LEU A 152 35.86 -20.15 16.69
N PRO A 153 36.83 -20.91 17.23
CA PRO A 153 37.53 -20.49 18.42
C PRO A 153 38.23 -19.17 18.12
N ALA A 154 38.09 -18.22 19.04
CA ALA A 154 38.98 -17.07 19.12
C ALA A 154 40.41 -17.62 19.26
N ALA A 155 41.25 -17.34 18.26
CA ALA A 155 42.70 -17.44 18.33
C ALA A 155 43.27 -16.02 18.33
#